data_AF-A0A2I0PLB3-F1
#
_entry.id   AF-A0A2I0PLB3-F1
#
_cell.length_a   1.000
_cell.length_b   1.000
_cell.length_c   1.000
_cell.angle_alpha   90.00
_cell.angle_beta   90.00
_cell.angle_gamma   90.00
#
_symmetry.space_group_name_H-M   'P 1'
#
loop_
_entity.id
_entity.type
_entity.pdbx_description
1 polymer ?
#
loop_
_entity_poly.entity_id
_entity_poly.type
_entity_poly.pdbx_seq_one_letter_code
_entity_poly.pdbx_strand_id
1 'polypeptide(L)'
;MVYEILIPSVPFLGAYIATFVLYKKGLIKKALHINLWNFLLLLSFIVSGGAGFLLMVLMELGLISTVNFGLLYWHVEFGITLTLVTIFHLHTYWKSTRKILFGSKKNKGV
;
A
#
# COMPACT_ATOMS: atom_id res chain seq x y z
N MET A 1 16.35 11.00 12.51
CA MET A 1 16.58 10.10 11.35
C MET A 1 15.94 10.75 10.14
N VAL A 2 16.68 10.90 9.05
CA VAL A 2 16.09 11.33 7.77
C VAL A 2 15.53 10.06 7.13
N TYR A 3 14.21 10.00 6.94
CA TYR A 3 13.57 8.88 6.26
C TYR A 3 13.66 9.13 4.75
N GLU A 4 14.48 8.33 4.08
CA GLU A 4 14.70 8.44 2.64
C GLU A 4 13.56 7.77 1.89
N ILE A 5 12.47 8.51 1.63
CA ILE A 5 11.25 8.01 0.97
C ILE A 5 11.55 7.32 -0.39
N LEU A 6 12.61 7.77 -1.07
CA LEU A 6 12.96 7.30 -2.42
C LEU A 6 13.45 5.85 -2.43
N ILE A 7 14.30 5.48 -1.48
CA ILE A 7 14.95 4.16 -1.45
C ILE A 7 13.95 3.00 -1.35
N PRO A 8 12.98 3.00 -0.40
CA PRO A 8 12.00 1.92 -0.31
C PRO A 8 11.00 1.96 -1.47
N SER A 9 10.70 3.14 -2.03
CA SER A 9 9.67 3.29 -3.07
C SER A 9 10.08 2.78 -4.45
N VAL A 10 11.35 2.95 -4.83
CA VAL A 10 11.84 2.62 -6.19
C VAL A 10 11.67 1.13 -6.54
N PRO A 11 12.03 0.16 -5.68
CA PRO A 11 11.83 -1.26 -5.97
C PRO A 11 10.36 -1.62 -6.20
N PHE A 12 9.44 -1.11 -5.39
CA PHE A 12 8.02 -1.39 -5.55
C PHE A 12 7.44 -0.78 -6.82
N LEU A 13 7.85 0.45 -7.17
CA LEU A 13 7.45 1.06 -8.43
C LEU A 13 7.96 0.28 -9.64
N GLY A 14 9.25 -0.09 -9.63
CA GLY A 14 9.85 -0.93 -10.66
C GLY A 14 9.16 -2.27 -10.80
N ALA A 15 8.90 -2.97 -9.69
CA ALA A 15 8.18 -4.24 -9.67
C ALA A 15 6.74 -4.10 -10.17
N TYR A 16 6.04 -3.01 -9.83
CA TYR A 16 4.68 -2.77 -10.31
C TYR A 16 4.65 -2.64 -11.83
N ILE A 17 5.53 -1.79 -12.37
CA ILE A 17 5.65 -1.59 -13.82
C ILE A 17 6.08 -2.90 -14.50
N ALA A 18 7.03 -3.64 -13.94
CA ALA A 18 7.48 -4.90 -14.50
C ALA A 18 6.35 -5.93 -14.59
N THR A 19 5.65 -6.19 -13.48
CA THR A 19 4.49 -7.11 -13.49
C THR A 19 3.35 -6.59 -14.37
N PHE A 20 3.18 -5.26 -14.47
CA PHE A 20 2.20 -4.64 -15.36
C PHE A 20 2.52 -4.95 -16.84
N VAL A 21 3.76 -4.73 -17.26
CA VAL A 21 4.22 -5.01 -18.62
C VAL A 21 4.14 -6.50 -18.93
N LEU A 22 4.54 -7.37 -18.00
CA LEU A 22 4.48 -8.82 -18.18
C LEU A 22 3.04 -9.29 -18.41
N TYR A 23 2.05 -8.80 -17.65
CA TYR A 23 0.67 -9.23 -17.88
C TYR A 23 0.10 -8.64 -19.18
N LYS A 24 0.49 -7.42 -19.55
CA LYS A 24 0.09 -6.80 -20.82
C LYS A 24 0.63 -7.54 -22.04
N LYS A 25 1.84 -8.10 -21.93
CA LYS A 25 2.45 -8.96 -22.95
C LYS A 25 1.93 -10.40 -22.94
N GLY A 26 1.01 -10.74 -22.02
CA GLY A 26 0.47 -12.10 -21.89
C GLY A 26 1.43 -13.11 -21.27
N LEU A 27 2.59 -12.67 -20.75
CA LEU A 27 3.60 -13.54 -20.13
C LEU A 27 3.18 -14.03 -18.75
N ILE A 28 2.36 -13.24 -18.04
CA ILE A 28 1.71 -13.65 -16.79
C ILE A 28 0.21 -13.40 -16.87
N LYS A 29 -0.57 -14.16 -16.09
CA LYS A 29 -2.01 -13.94 -15.96
C LYS A 29 -2.28 -12.60 -15.27
N LYS A 30 -3.28 -11.84 -15.73
CA LYS A 30 -3.75 -10.62 -15.06
C LYS A 30 -4.08 -10.86 -13.58
N ALA A 31 -4.66 -12.02 -13.26
CA ALA A 31 -4.97 -12.42 -11.89
C ALA A 31 -3.72 -12.46 -10.99
N LEU A 32 -2.55 -12.87 -11.51
CA LEU A 32 -1.31 -12.91 -10.75
C LEU A 32 -0.88 -11.50 -10.34
N HIS A 33 -0.83 -10.56 -11.31
CA HIS A 33 -0.50 -9.17 -11.02
C HIS A 33 -1.43 -8.59 -9.95
N ILE A 34 -2.74 -8.76 -10.10
CA ILE A 34 -3.73 -8.23 -9.14
C ILE A 34 -3.56 -8.86 -7.76
N ASN A 35 -3.44 -10.18 -7.68
CA ASN A 35 -3.36 -10.89 -6.40
C ASN A 35 -2.07 -10.56 -5.65
N LEU A 36 -0.94 -10.43 -6.35
CA LEU A 36 0.33 -10.03 -5.76
C LEU A 36 0.22 -8.66 -5.08
N TRP A 37 -0.29 -7.66 -5.80
CA TRP A 37 -0.39 -6.30 -5.27
C TRP A 37 -1.45 -6.16 -4.18
N ASN A 38 -2.56 -6.90 -4.26
CA ASN A 38 -3.54 -6.95 -3.17
C ASN A 38 -2.98 -7.65 -1.92
N PHE A 39 -2.16 -8.69 -2.07
CA PHE A 39 -1.47 -9.32 -0.95
C PHE A 39 -0.50 -8.35 -0.27
N LEU A 40 0.32 -7.63 -1.05
CA LEU A 40 1.24 -6.63 -0.51
C LEU A 40 0.49 -5.46 0.16
N LEU A 41 -0.65 -5.05 -0.37
CA LEU A 41 -1.52 -4.05 0.25
C LEU A 41 -1.98 -4.51 1.65
N LEU A 42 -2.51 -5.73 1.74
CA LEU A 42 -3.00 -6.28 3.01
C LEU A 42 -1.86 -6.46 4.02
N LEU A 43 -0.72 -6.99 3.57
CA LEU A 43 0.44 -7.20 4.43
C LEU A 43 0.95 -5.88 5.00
N SER A 44 1.14 -4.87 4.16
CA SER A 44 1.61 -3.55 4.60
C SER A 44 0.60 -2.85 5.50
N PHE A 45 -0.71 -3.02 5.26
CA PHE A 45 -1.75 -2.52 6.15
C PHE A 45 -1.68 -3.14 7.56
N ILE A 46 -1.58 -4.47 7.64
CA ILE A 46 -1.53 -5.18 8.92
C ILE A 46 -0.25 -4.81 9.69
N VAL A 47 0.90 -4.79 9.02
CA VAL A 47 2.18 -4.50 9.69
C VAL A 47 2.24 -3.03 10.11
N SER A 48 1.92 -2.09 9.22
CA SER A 48 1.97 -0.67 9.57
C SER A 48 0.93 -0.32 10.63
N GLY A 49 -0.33 -0.73 10.45
CA GLY A 49 -1.39 -0.48 11.42
C GLY A 49 -1.12 -1.14 12.76
N GLY A 50 -0.69 -2.41 12.75
CA GLY A 50 -0.35 -3.15 13.96
C GLY A 50 0.84 -2.58 14.72
N ALA A 51 1.92 -2.22 14.01
CA ALA A 51 3.09 -1.60 14.62
C ALA A 51 2.76 -0.23 15.22
N GLY A 52 1.97 0.60 14.53
CA GLY A 52 1.54 1.91 15.03
C GLY A 52 0.63 1.80 16.26
N PHE A 53 -0.31 0.86 16.23
CA PHE A 53 -1.19 0.59 17.37
C PHE A 53 -0.42 0.07 18.59
N LEU A 54 0.47 -0.91 18.38
CA LEU A 54 1.28 -1.46 19.46
C LEU A 54 2.23 -0.41 20.05
N LEU A 55 2.85 0.42 19.21
CA LEU A 55 3.70 1.52 19.64
C LEU A 55 2.92 2.51 20.52
N MET A 56 1.71 2.88 20.11
CA MET A 56 0.82 3.76 20.90
C MET A 56 0.58 3.18 22.30
N VAL A 57 0.22 1.89 22.40
CA VAL A 57 -0.04 1.22 23.68
C VAL A 57 1.21 1.21 24.57
N LEU A 58 2.38 0.88 24.02
CA LEU A 58 3.64 0.86 24.77
C LEU A 58 4.02 2.23 25.31
N MET A 59 3.80 3.28 24.51
CA MET A 59 4.07 4.66 24.91
C MET A 59 3.13 5.11 26.04
N GLU A 60 1.85 4.77 25.97
CA GLU A 60 0.87 5.09 27.02
C GLU A 60 1.21 4.41 28.35
N LEU A 61 1.74 3.18 28.31
CA LEU A 61 2.19 2.45 29.49
C LEU A 61 3.55 2.92 30.04
N GLY A 62 4.19 3.92 29.42
CA GLY A 62 5.52 4.41 29.81
C GLY A 62 6.65 3.43 29.52
N LEU A 63 6.41 2.39 28.71
CA LEU A 63 7.40 1.35 28.38
C LEU A 63 8.29 1.83 27.23
N ILE A 64 9.36 2.54 27.55
CA ILE A 64 10.34 3.01 26.55
C ILE A 64 11.47 1.99 26.43
N SER A 65 11.58 1.36 25.26
CA SER A 65 12.62 0.37 24.98
C SER A 65 13.10 0.44 23.53
N THR A 66 14.12 -0.35 23.18
CA THR A 66 14.59 -0.53 21.80
C THR A 66 13.49 -1.06 20.86
N VAL A 67 12.49 -1.76 21.41
CA VAL A 67 11.32 -2.23 20.67
C VAL A 67 10.52 -1.07 20.10
N ASN A 68 10.39 0.05 20.83
CA ASN A 68 9.64 1.22 20.39
C ASN A 68 10.27 1.84 19.14
N PHE A 69 11.60 1.95 19.11
CA PHE A 69 12.33 2.46 17.95
C PHE A 69 12.19 1.52 16.75
N GLY A 70 12.23 0.21 16.97
CA GLY A 70 11.99 -0.79 15.93
C GLY A 70 10.57 -0.72 15.36
N LEU A 71 9.56 -0.62 16.23
CA LEU A 71 8.16 -0.48 15.83
C LEU A 71 7.93 0.83 15.07
N LEU A 72 8.51 1.94 15.51
CA LEU A 72 8.42 3.23 14.82
C LEU A 72 9.06 3.16 13.42
N TYR A 73 10.26 2.56 13.32
CA TYR A 73 10.93 2.37 12.04
C TYR A 73 10.07 1.55 11.07
N TRP A 74 9.65 0.34 11.48
CA TRP A 74 8.86 -0.54 10.61
C TRP A 74 7.47 0.03 10.30
N HIS A 75 6.83 0.74 11.24
CA HIS A 75 5.57 1.43 11.00
C HIS A 75 5.69 2.42 9.83
N VAL A 76 6.76 3.23 9.81
CA VAL A 76 7.01 4.23 8.77
C VAL A 76 7.33 3.57 7.43
N GLU A 77 8.25 2.60 7.40
CA GLU A 77 8.65 1.91 6.16
C GLU A 77 7.46 1.18 5.48
N PHE A 78 6.67 0.45 6.28
CA PHE A 78 5.46 -0.20 5.77
C PHE A 78 4.34 0.80 5.48
N GLY A 79 4.29 1.95 6.16
CA GLY A 79 3.37 3.03 5.87
C GLY A 79 3.62 3.64 4.49
N ILE A 80 4.88 3.93 4.16
CA ILE A 80 5.29 4.41 2.82
C ILE A 80 4.92 3.37 1.75
N THR A 81 5.25 2.10 2.00
CA THR A 81 4.89 1.00 1.11
C THR A 81 3.38 0.90 0.91
N LEU A 82 2.60 0.99 1.99
CA LEU A 82 1.14 0.95 1.96
C LEU A 82 0.57 2.09 1.13
N THR A 83 1.06 3.33 1.29
CA THR A 83 0.64 4.47 0.48
C THR A 83 0.88 4.22 -1.00
N LEU A 84 2.06 3.75 -1.37
CA LEU A 84 2.42 3.46 -2.75
C LEU A 84 1.56 2.34 -3.35
N VAL A 85 1.40 1.22 -2.64
CA VAL A 85 0.60 0.08 -3.12
C VAL A 85 -0.89 0.43 -3.14
N THR A 86 -1.36 1.34 -2.29
CA THR A 86 -2.73 1.88 -2.38
C THR A 86 -2.93 2.61 -3.70
N ILE A 87 -1.98 3.42 -4.16
CA ILE A 87 -2.05 4.06 -5.47
C ILE A 87 -2.14 2.99 -6.58
N PHE A 88 -1.36 1.92 -6.49
CA PHE A 88 -1.42 0.80 -7.43
C PHE A 88 -2.78 0.10 -7.43
N HIS A 89 -3.39 -0.08 -6.25
CA HIS A 89 -4.73 -0.63 -6.10
C HIS A 89 -5.77 0.29 -6.78
N LEU A 90 -5.72 1.60 -6.53
CA LEU A 90 -6.61 2.56 -7.17
C LEU A 90 -6.45 2.57 -8.70
N HIS A 91 -5.22 2.51 -9.21
CA HIS A 91 -4.95 2.41 -10.64
C HIS A 91 -5.52 1.10 -11.24
N THR A 92 -5.29 -0.03 -10.58
CA THR A 92 -5.77 -1.35 -11.01
C THR A 92 -7.30 -1.41 -11.09
N TYR A 93 -7.99 -0.77 -10.15
CA TYR A 93 -9.45 -0.74 -10.05
C TYR A 93 -10.06 0.60 -10.50
N TRP A 94 -9.37 1.37 -11.34
CA TRP A 94 -9.72 2.76 -11.68
C TRP A 94 -11.18 2.98 -12.12
N LYS A 95 -11.80 2.02 -12.82
CA LYS A 95 -13.23 2.11 -13.19
C LYS A 95 -14.14 2.15 -11.94
N SER A 96 -13.88 1.27 -10.98
CA SER A 96 -14.63 1.21 -9.71
C SER A 96 -14.30 2.43 -8.85
N THR A 97 -13.01 2.74 -8.70
CA THR A 97 -12.51 3.89 -7.93
C THR A 97 -13.13 5.20 -8.42
N ARG A 98 -13.15 5.47 -9.73
CA ARG A 98 -13.78 6.68 -10.27
C ARG A 98 -15.28 6.76 -9.98
N LYS A 99 -16.00 5.64 -10.03
CA LYS A 99 -17.45 5.61 -9.75
C LYS A 99 -17.73 6.01 -8.30
N ILE A 100 -16.90 5.56 -7.37
CA ILE A 100 -17.02 5.89 -5.94
C ILE A 100 -16.62 7.35 -5.69
N LEU A 101 -15.51 7.81 -6.27
CA LEU A 101 -14.97 9.15 -6.01
C LEU A 101 -15.73 10.28 -6.71
N PHE A 102 -16.16 10.08 -7.95
CA PHE A 102 -16.76 11.15 -8.77
C PHE A 102 -18.26 10.95 -9.03
N GLY A 103 -18.85 9.90 -8.46
CA GLY A 103 -20.26 9.57 -8.64
C GLY A 103 -20.56 9.03 -10.03
N SER A 104 -21.49 8.07 -10.10
CA SER A 104 -22.09 7.71 -11.38
C SER A 104 -22.96 8.88 -11.82
N LYS A 105 -22.65 9.55 -12.95
CA LYS A 105 -23.63 10.44 -13.60
C LYS A 105 -24.91 9.62 -13.78
N LYS A 106 -25.92 9.90 -12.97
CA LYS A 106 -27.26 9.33 -13.15
C LYS A 106 -27.74 9.93 -14.47
N ASN A 107 -27.78 9.13 -15.54
CA ASN A 107 -28.51 9.51 -16.73
C ASN A 107 -29.95 9.76 -16.27
N LYS A 108 -30.33 11.04 -16.17
CA LYS A 108 -31.73 11.44 -16.07
C LYS A 108 -32.33 11.16 -17.44
N GLY A 109 -32.81 9.92 -17.63
CA GLY A 109 -33.73 9.62 -18.72
C GLY A 109 -35.00 10.40 -18.46
N VAL A 110 -35.21 11.44 -19.27
CA VAL A 110 -36.51 12.06 -19.54
C VAL A 110 -37.24 11.16 -20.53
#